data_AF-A0A8H4NUV9-F1
#
_entry.id   AF-A0A8H4NUV9-F1
#
_cell.length_a   1.000
_cell.length_b   1.000
_cell.length_c   1.000
_cell.angle_alpha   90.00
_cell.angle_beta   90.00
_cell.angle_gamma   90.00
#
_symmetry.space_group_name_H-M   'P 1'
#
loop_
_entity.id
_entity.type
_entity.pdbx_description
1 polymer ?
#
loop_
_entity_poly.entity_id
_entity_poly.type
_entity_poly.pdbx_seq_one_letter_code
_entity_poly.pdbx_strand_id
1 'polypeptide(L)'
;MNATAEAMAEKAKQNKSGVIIGVCIFLMSLAAVMVGLRLWCRQQRKTLGLDDVTIVIALACALGCGSSMLAMTHYGLGRHDFTLTQDEFRLYLRCFWISIMFYTFCLTATKLTFLIHYYRLMSVSNMRWVYIGAICFVSIFGTLQCIGSFLFCIPLEAYWDPRVKGRCFFNQTTLWTISGIIHIITDFAIIIMPLPIIWKLNLPLPQKLYLSGIFGLGFLTVAIAILRLPWLKPQADVTWWNVMAASWSIAELVSGITCACLPTFKPILAKIKTWFSPSSDGDSTIVLQGENPEGHTGSSKTAFAGHGGVGSAPIIPSSMYAYGTQTSISATQSDRNAPIFNMTIRLEKASEEHLPAISRIATSAFHPDTDALSRRLFPPHLQPKIVPDGEAAYEWRTARKASSLGSPDSHLIVAIDDEKELKDQIVGFSLWDAEPAAGSESGPNKEIQCAALDKEAFKQMKATVNQDAVETFGEKGIAGVWRVFSSHFVAFILLTWRLDLDYIGVSPGNQRRGIGKMLLEWGLGRAAEEGKDCYLIATEAGRPLYVAAGFKDLRVVSILGIPHYSMILRAGA
;
A
#
# COMPACT_ATOMS: atom_id res chain seq x y z
N MET A 1 51.70 44.84 0.65
CA MET A 1 52.01 43.68 1.54
C MET A 1 51.40 43.84 2.93
N ASN A 2 51.49 45.00 3.61
CA ASN A 2 50.98 45.12 4.98
C ASN A 2 49.46 44.91 5.10
N ALA A 3 48.63 45.55 4.27
CA ALA A 3 47.17 45.37 4.30
C ALA A 3 46.70 43.90 4.16
N THR A 4 47.42 43.07 3.42
CA THR A 4 47.14 41.63 3.31
C THR A 4 47.61 40.84 4.54
N ALA A 5 48.72 41.23 5.16
CA ALA A 5 49.21 40.62 6.40
C ALA A 5 48.33 40.99 7.61
N GLU A 6 47.89 42.24 7.69
CA GLU A 6 46.94 42.75 8.69
C GLU A 6 45.58 42.03 8.56
N ALA A 7 45.04 41.90 7.34
CA ALA A 7 43.80 41.15 7.09
C ALA A 7 43.92 39.65 7.43
N MET A 8 45.09 39.02 7.24
CA MET A 8 45.33 37.65 7.69
C MET A 8 45.47 37.55 9.22
N ALA A 9 46.14 38.51 9.86
CA ALA A 9 46.28 38.57 11.32
C ALA A 9 44.94 38.87 12.02
N GLU A 10 44.06 39.64 11.40
CA GLU A 10 42.71 39.89 11.89
C GLU A 10 41.81 38.67 11.72
N LYS A 11 41.87 37.98 10.58
CA LYS A 11 41.24 36.66 10.42
C LYS A 11 41.74 35.66 11.47
N ALA A 12 43.05 35.59 11.71
CA ALA A 12 43.63 34.65 12.68
C ALA A 12 43.12 34.83 14.13
N LYS A 13 42.56 35.99 14.48
CA LYS A 13 41.90 36.23 15.78
C LYS A 13 40.45 35.74 15.84
N GLN A 14 39.82 35.46 14.70
CA GLN A 14 38.42 35.04 14.64
C GLN A 14 38.29 33.56 15.05
N ASN A 15 37.30 33.26 15.90
CA ASN A 15 37.07 31.91 16.40
C ASN A 15 35.57 31.61 16.53
N LYS A 16 35.10 30.58 15.83
CA LYS A 16 33.71 30.11 15.82
C LYS A 16 33.45 28.87 16.70
N SER A 17 34.47 28.31 17.33
CA SER A 17 34.35 27.10 18.17
C SER A 17 33.24 27.20 19.24
N GLY A 18 33.09 28.36 19.89
CA GLY A 18 32.04 28.57 20.90
C GLY A 18 30.62 28.33 20.39
N VAL A 19 30.33 28.60 19.11
CA VAL A 19 29.01 28.37 18.49
C VAL A 19 28.72 26.88 18.41
N ILE A 20 29.65 26.09 17.84
CA ILE A 20 29.46 24.64 17.69
C ILE A 20 29.47 23.93 19.04
N ILE A 21 30.25 24.38 20.03
CA ILE A 21 30.21 23.85 21.41
C ILE A 21 28.82 24.02 22.02
N GLY A 22 28.25 25.24 21.96
CA GLY A 22 26.91 25.51 22.49
C GLY A 22 25.82 24.70 21.78
N VAL A 23 25.88 24.65 20.44
CA VAL A 23 24.94 23.88 19.60
C VAL A 23 25.00 22.38 19.91
N CYS A 24 26.21 21.78 19.99
CA CYS A 24 26.38 20.37 20.30
C CYS A 24 25.85 20.03 21.70
N ILE A 25 26.23 20.78 22.75
CA ILE A 25 25.78 20.51 24.12
C ILE A 25 24.25 20.60 24.23
N PHE A 26 23.65 21.67 23.68
CA PHE A 26 22.20 21.87 23.69
C PHE A 26 21.48 20.71 23.00
N LEU A 27 21.86 20.38 21.76
CA LEU A 27 21.17 19.36 20.97
C LEU A 27 21.41 17.93 21.51
N MET A 28 22.60 17.61 22.01
CA MET A 28 22.87 16.34 22.69
C MET A 28 22.01 16.18 23.95
N SER A 29 21.86 17.24 24.75
CA SER A 29 21.00 17.22 25.93
C SER A 29 19.52 17.04 25.57
N LEU A 30 19.04 17.72 24.52
CA LEU A 30 17.68 17.57 24.00
C LEU A 30 17.41 16.14 23.53
N ALA A 31 18.33 15.54 22.76
CA ALA A 31 18.20 14.16 22.31
C ALA A 31 18.11 13.17 23.49
N ALA A 32 18.97 13.33 24.49
CA ALA A 32 18.97 12.49 25.68
C ALA A 32 17.65 12.61 26.48
N VAL A 33 17.13 13.82 26.66
CA VAL A 33 15.84 14.07 27.31
C VAL A 33 14.68 13.43 26.53
N MET A 34 14.65 13.59 25.20
CA MET A 34 13.56 13.05 24.37
C MET A 34 13.54 11.51 24.34
N VAL A 35 14.71 10.87 24.29
CA VAL A 35 14.82 9.40 24.37
C VAL A 35 14.53 8.90 25.78
N GLY A 36 15.03 9.57 26.82
CA GLY A 36 14.72 9.24 28.21
C GLY A 36 13.21 9.31 28.50
N LEU A 37 12.54 10.36 28.02
CA LEU A 37 11.09 10.49 28.09
C LEU A 37 10.40 9.34 27.34
N ARG A 38 10.81 9.03 26.10
CA ARG A 38 10.27 7.90 25.31
C ARG A 38 10.33 6.57 26.08
N LEU A 39 11.50 6.25 26.65
CA LEU A 39 11.70 5.00 27.40
C LEU A 39 10.79 4.94 28.64
N TRP A 40 10.70 6.04 29.40
CA TRP A 40 9.79 6.15 30.54
C TRP A 40 8.33 5.94 30.12
N CYS A 41 7.88 6.60 29.05
CA CYS A 41 6.52 6.44 28.49
C CYS A 41 6.16 4.99 28.18
N ARG A 42 7.09 4.23 27.58
CA ARG A 42 6.86 2.83 27.19
C ARG A 42 7.05 1.85 28.33
N GLN A 43 7.92 2.14 29.30
CA GLN A 43 8.07 1.35 30.51
C GLN A 43 6.80 1.41 31.37
N GLN A 44 6.23 2.61 31.56
CA GLN A 44 4.93 2.80 32.25
C GLN A 44 3.77 2.03 31.59
N ARG A 45 3.93 1.65 30.32
CA ARG A 45 2.93 0.90 29.53
C ARG A 45 3.25 -0.59 29.40
N LYS A 46 4.45 -1.02 29.83
CA LYS A 46 5.01 -2.36 29.56
C LYS A 46 5.05 -2.69 28.05
N THR A 47 5.18 -1.67 27.19
CA THR A 47 5.20 -1.81 25.72
C THR A 47 6.58 -1.60 25.11
N LEU A 48 7.66 -1.99 25.80
CA LEU A 48 8.99 -1.97 25.21
C LEU A 48 9.04 -2.81 23.92
N GLY A 49 9.97 -2.50 23.03
CA GLY A 49 10.18 -3.24 21.79
C GLY A 49 11.49 -2.90 21.10
N LEU A 50 11.74 -3.55 19.97
CA LEU A 50 12.99 -3.37 19.20
C LEU A 50 13.20 -1.92 18.75
N ASP A 51 12.14 -1.14 18.52
CA ASP A 51 12.23 0.29 18.22
C ASP A 51 12.79 1.14 19.38
N ASP A 52 12.80 0.63 20.62
CA ASP A 52 13.45 1.31 21.75
C ASP A 52 14.95 0.96 21.88
N VAL A 53 15.36 -0.22 21.42
CA VAL A 53 16.78 -0.58 21.35
C VAL A 53 17.46 0.26 20.27
N THR A 54 16.84 0.35 19.09
CA THR A 54 17.40 1.08 17.95
C THR A 54 17.52 2.59 18.21
N ILE A 55 16.57 3.20 18.93
CA ILE A 55 16.66 4.64 19.27
C ILE A 55 17.71 4.94 20.36
N VAL A 56 17.99 3.98 21.26
CA VAL A 56 19.10 4.09 22.22
C VAL A 56 20.45 3.97 21.50
N ILE A 57 20.56 3.09 20.50
CA ILE A 57 21.72 3.03 19.61
C ILE A 57 21.88 4.36 18.85
N ALA A 58 20.79 4.92 18.31
CA ALA A 58 20.82 6.23 17.65
C ALA A 58 21.29 7.34 18.60
N LEU A 59 20.81 7.38 19.86
CA LEU A 59 21.30 8.32 20.87
C LEU A 59 22.80 8.15 21.14
N ALA A 60 23.27 6.92 21.34
CA ALA A 60 24.69 6.66 21.56
C ALA A 60 25.56 7.15 20.37
N CYS A 61 25.08 6.94 19.14
CA CYS A 61 25.73 7.46 17.94
C CYS A 61 25.65 8.99 17.84
N ALA A 62 24.54 9.63 18.18
CA ALA A 62 24.42 11.10 18.22
C ALA A 62 25.39 11.72 19.24
N LEU A 63 25.53 11.10 20.42
CA LEU A 63 26.49 11.51 21.45
C LEU A 63 27.94 11.30 20.98
N GLY A 64 28.24 10.18 20.31
CA GLY A 64 29.54 9.94 19.68
C GLY A 64 29.87 11.00 18.62
N CYS A 65 28.92 11.31 17.73
CA CYS A 65 29.06 12.35 16.73
C CYS A 65 29.33 13.72 17.37
N GLY A 66 28.50 14.15 18.32
CA GLY A 66 28.69 15.41 19.04
C GLY A 66 30.00 15.48 19.83
N SER A 67 30.41 14.41 20.52
CA SER A 67 31.70 14.36 21.22
C SER A 67 32.90 14.47 20.27
N SER A 68 32.82 13.87 19.07
CA SER A 68 33.86 14.00 18.04
C SER A 68 33.89 15.42 17.44
N MET A 69 32.76 16.11 17.35
CA MET A 69 32.70 17.53 16.98
C MET A 69 33.31 18.43 18.05
N LEU A 70 33.05 18.17 19.34
CA LEU A 70 33.71 18.86 20.45
C LEU A 70 35.22 18.62 20.42
N ALA A 71 35.68 17.38 20.19
CA ALA A 71 37.10 17.08 20.01
C ALA A 71 37.69 17.84 18.81
N MET A 72 36.99 17.94 17.67
CA MET A 72 37.43 18.75 16.54
C MET A 72 37.65 20.23 16.88
N THR A 73 36.91 20.81 17.83
CA THR A 73 37.15 22.22 18.25
C THR A 73 38.49 22.42 18.94
N HIS A 74 38.97 21.41 19.68
CA HIS A 74 40.30 21.43 20.28
C HIS A 74 41.42 21.40 19.23
N TYR A 75 41.18 20.76 18.08
CA TYR A 75 42.15 20.60 16.99
C TYR A 75 41.95 21.58 15.82
N GLY A 76 41.11 22.61 15.97
CA GLY A 76 41.02 23.72 15.02
C GLY A 76 39.66 24.00 14.37
N LEU A 77 38.60 23.22 14.64
CA LEU A 77 37.27 23.51 14.09
C LEU A 77 36.78 24.90 14.53
N GLY A 78 36.54 25.78 13.57
CA GLY A 78 36.16 27.17 13.80
C GLY A 78 37.32 28.15 13.97
N ARG A 79 38.57 27.72 13.81
CA ARG A 79 39.71 28.57 13.42
C ARG A 79 39.89 28.49 11.90
N HIS A 80 40.68 29.39 11.33
CA HIS A 80 41.06 29.31 9.91
C HIS A 80 42.17 28.27 9.71
N ASP A 81 42.13 27.53 8.60
CA ASP A 81 43.04 26.41 8.34
C ASP A 81 44.54 26.78 8.35
N PHE A 82 44.90 27.93 7.78
CA PHE A 82 46.27 28.46 7.78
C PHE A 82 46.83 28.81 9.18
N THR A 83 46.00 28.79 10.22
CA THR A 83 46.44 29.02 11.62
C THR A 83 46.78 27.73 12.37
N LEU A 84 46.67 26.57 11.71
CA LEU A 84 46.83 25.25 12.33
C LEU A 84 48.17 24.60 11.94
N THR A 85 48.76 23.88 12.87
CA THR A 85 49.91 23.01 12.61
C THR A 85 49.49 21.75 11.84
N GLN A 86 50.44 21.12 11.14
CA GLN A 86 50.15 19.88 10.39
C GLN A 86 49.67 18.72 11.27
N ASP A 87 50.09 18.66 12.53
CA ASP A 87 49.69 17.61 13.46
C ASP A 87 48.30 17.89 14.09
N GLU A 88 47.97 19.16 14.39
CA GLU A 88 46.58 19.56 14.70
C GLU A 88 45.64 19.22 13.54
N PHE A 89 45.99 19.57 12.31
CA PHE A 89 45.16 19.32 11.13
C PHE A 89 44.94 17.82 10.85
N ARG A 90 45.96 16.98 11.05
CA ARG A 90 45.84 15.51 10.98
C ARG A 90 44.85 14.98 12.01
N LEU A 91 44.93 15.46 13.24
CA LEU A 91 44.09 15.00 14.34
C LEU A 91 42.64 15.52 14.18
N TYR A 92 42.45 16.73 13.65
CA TYR A 92 41.18 17.24 13.16
C TYR A 92 40.56 16.31 12.09
N LEU A 93 41.29 15.95 11.02
CA LEU A 93 40.78 15.05 9.98
C LEU A 93 40.43 13.65 10.51
N ARG A 94 41.18 13.16 11.50
CA ARG A 94 40.87 11.89 12.17
C ARG A 94 39.57 11.97 12.97
N CYS A 95 39.36 13.04 13.74
CA CYS A 95 38.10 13.28 14.45
C CYS A 95 36.93 13.52 13.49
N PHE A 96 37.18 14.17 12.36
CA PHE A 96 36.20 14.39 11.30
C PHE A 96 35.72 13.07 10.69
N TRP A 97 36.63 12.15 10.34
CA TRP A 97 36.25 10.81 9.86
C TRP A 97 35.41 10.04 10.89
N ILE A 98 35.79 10.09 12.18
CA ILE A 98 35.02 9.48 13.27
C ILE A 98 33.60 10.09 13.36
N SER A 99 33.47 11.41 13.18
CA SER A 99 32.18 12.11 13.22
C SER A 99 31.22 11.63 12.12
N ILE A 100 31.74 11.33 10.92
CA ILE A 100 30.97 10.82 9.77
C ILE A 100 30.47 9.41 10.05
N MET A 101 31.26 8.57 10.74
CA MET A 101 30.84 7.20 11.07
C MET A 101 29.66 7.24 12.02
N PHE A 102 29.80 7.96 13.13
CA PHE A 102 28.72 8.11 14.10
C PHE A 102 27.49 8.79 13.51
N TYR A 103 27.67 9.79 12.64
CA TYR A 103 26.57 10.41 11.89
C TYR A 103 25.81 9.39 11.04
N THR A 104 26.51 8.56 10.27
CA THR A 104 25.92 7.54 9.37
C THR A 104 25.16 6.49 10.18
N PHE A 105 25.77 5.94 11.24
CA PHE A 105 25.10 5.00 12.13
C PHE A 105 23.87 5.61 12.81
N CYS A 106 23.95 6.87 13.25
CA CYS A 106 22.83 7.58 13.87
C CYS A 106 21.64 7.74 12.90
N LEU A 107 21.88 8.14 11.64
CA LEU A 107 20.83 8.23 10.63
C LEU A 107 20.19 6.86 10.37
N THR A 108 20.99 5.83 10.12
CA THR A 108 20.46 4.48 9.84
C THR A 108 19.65 3.95 11.02
N ALA A 109 20.13 4.10 12.27
CA ALA A 109 19.40 3.70 13.47
C ALA A 109 18.10 4.51 13.67
N THR A 110 18.10 5.81 13.35
CA THR A 110 16.89 6.65 13.43
C THR A 110 15.85 6.21 12.40
N LYS A 111 16.24 5.97 11.14
CA LYS A 111 15.36 5.46 10.07
C LYS A 111 14.79 4.07 10.42
N LEU A 112 15.63 3.17 10.93
CA LEU A 112 15.20 1.85 11.42
C LEU A 112 14.21 1.97 12.60
N THR A 113 14.39 2.93 13.50
CA THR A 113 13.42 3.20 14.58
C THR A 113 12.05 3.53 14.02
N PHE A 114 11.95 4.46 13.07
CA PHE A 114 10.67 4.79 12.42
C PHE A 114 10.02 3.58 11.76
N LEU A 115 10.79 2.83 10.96
CA LEU A 115 10.27 1.69 10.22
C LEU A 115 9.80 0.55 11.12
N ILE A 116 10.55 0.21 12.18
CA ILE A 116 10.14 -0.78 13.18
C ILE A 116 8.91 -0.28 13.96
N HIS A 117 8.83 1.02 14.27
CA HIS A 117 7.68 1.60 14.93
C HIS A 117 6.40 1.51 14.08
N TYR A 118 6.49 1.84 12.78
CA TYR A 118 5.37 1.70 11.84
C TYR A 118 4.97 0.23 11.63
N TYR A 119 5.95 -0.67 11.44
CA TYR A 119 5.73 -2.12 11.34
C TYR A 119 4.97 -2.67 12.55
N ARG A 120 5.31 -2.23 13.77
CA ARG A 120 4.62 -2.63 15.00
C ARG A 120 3.22 -2.01 15.13
N LEU A 121 3.05 -0.74 14.73
CA LEU A 121 1.78 -0.03 14.81
C LEU A 121 0.74 -0.59 13.82
N MET A 122 1.18 -1.01 12.63
CA MET A 122 0.33 -1.41 11.50
C MET A 122 0.26 -2.93 11.33
N SER A 123 0.25 -3.68 12.44
CA SER A 123 0.42 -5.15 12.48
C SER A 123 -0.64 -6.00 11.74
N VAL A 124 -1.68 -5.38 11.18
CA VAL A 124 -2.91 -6.02 10.67
C VAL A 124 -3.09 -5.87 9.15
N SER A 125 -2.14 -5.26 8.42
CA SER A 125 -2.30 -5.03 6.96
C SER A 125 -1.19 -5.63 6.08
N ASN A 126 -1.53 -5.88 4.81
CA ASN A 126 -0.63 -6.44 3.77
C ASN A 126 0.64 -5.58 3.52
N MET A 127 0.62 -4.30 3.94
CA MET A 127 1.76 -3.38 3.93
C MET A 127 2.96 -3.86 4.77
N ARG A 128 2.81 -4.90 5.59
CA ARG A 128 3.88 -5.50 6.39
C ARG A 128 5.15 -5.80 5.57
N TRP A 129 4.99 -6.26 4.33
CA TRP A 129 6.10 -6.52 3.41
C TRP A 129 6.81 -5.25 2.91
N VAL A 130 6.10 -4.14 2.77
CA VAL A 130 6.68 -2.85 2.38
C VAL A 130 7.59 -2.32 3.49
N TYR A 131 7.15 -2.41 4.76
CA TYR A 131 7.97 -2.05 5.91
C TYR A 131 9.21 -2.96 6.03
N ILE A 132 9.08 -4.28 5.83
CA ILE A 132 10.23 -5.20 5.83
C ILE A 132 11.20 -4.84 4.69
N GLY A 133 10.71 -4.60 3.47
CA GLY A 133 11.53 -4.20 2.34
C GLY A 133 12.30 -2.89 2.60
N ALA A 134 11.65 -1.90 3.19
CA ALA A 134 12.28 -0.64 3.59
C ALA A 134 13.32 -0.84 4.71
N ILE A 135 13.07 -1.72 5.70
CA ILE A 135 14.04 -2.08 6.75
C ILE A 135 15.29 -2.72 6.12
N CYS A 136 15.10 -3.69 5.23
CA CYS A 136 16.20 -4.33 4.49
C CYS A 136 16.98 -3.31 3.66
N PHE A 137 16.30 -2.47 2.88
CA PHE A 137 16.94 -1.45 2.06
C PHE A 137 17.77 -0.46 2.89
N VAL A 138 17.21 0.11 3.96
CA VAL A 138 17.91 1.04 4.85
C VAL A 138 19.11 0.38 5.55
N SER A 139 18.98 -0.89 5.95
CA SER A 139 20.06 -1.65 6.58
C SER A 139 21.21 -1.93 5.60
N ILE A 140 20.88 -2.38 4.38
CA ILE A 140 21.86 -2.65 3.32
C ILE A 140 22.56 -1.35 2.91
N PHE A 141 21.80 -0.28 2.64
CA PHE A 141 22.36 1.01 2.26
C PHE A 141 23.27 1.59 3.36
N GLY A 142 22.85 1.56 4.62
CA GLY A 142 23.69 1.99 5.75
C GLY A 142 24.97 1.15 5.90
N THR A 143 24.87 -0.16 5.69
CA THR A 143 26.05 -1.06 5.73
C THR A 143 27.02 -0.75 4.59
N LEU A 144 26.53 -0.54 3.37
CA LEU A 144 27.33 -0.14 2.22
C LEU A 144 27.97 1.25 2.41
N GLN A 145 27.25 2.20 3.01
CA GLN A 145 27.78 3.52 3.37
C GLN A 145 28.95 3.40 4.37
N CYS A 146 28.84 2.52 5.36
CA CYS A 146 29.92 2.24 6.31
C CYS A 146 31.13 1.60 5.62
N ILE A 147 30.93 0.52 4.84
CA ILE A 147 32.00 -0.17 4.11
C ILE A 147 32.71 0.81 3.15
N GLY A 148 31.95 1.56 2.35
CA GLY A 148 32.49 2.59 1.46
C GLY A 148 33.29 3.67 2.21
N SER A 149 32.96 3.93 3.47
CA SER A 149 33.67 4.91 4.29
C SER A 149 34.99 4.42 4.88
N PHE A 150 35.14 3.11 5.10
CA PHE A 150 36.44 2.49 5.37
C PHE A 150 37.29 2.36 4.09
N LEU A 151 36.65 2.19 2.93
CA LEU A 151 37.30 2.05 1.62
C LEU A 151 37.57 3.38 0.89
N PHE A 152 37.29 4.54 1.50
CA PHE A 152 37.52 5.86 0.88
C PHE A 152 38.98 6.10 0.47
N CYS A 153 39.91 5.56 1.26
CA CYS A 153 41.35 5.57 1.02
C CYS A 153 41.93 4.20 1.36
N ILE A 154 42.87 3.72 0.54
CA ILE A 154 43.60 2.47 0.77
C ILE A 154 45.10 2.80 0.84
N PRO A 155 45.76 2.68 2.01
CA PRO A 155 45.18 2.43 3.34
C PRO A 155 44.36 3.62 3.87
N LEU A 156 43.46 3.37 4.83
CA LEU A 156 42.60 4.40 5.44
C LEU A 156 43.39 5.55 6.07
N GLU A 157 44.59 5.26 6.61
CA GLU A 157 45.47 6.25 7.24
C GLU A 157 45.87 7.40 6.31
N ALA A 158 45.91 7.15 5.00
CA ALA A 158 46.17 8.18 3.98
C ALA A 158 45.05 9.22 3.84
N TYR A 159 43.90 9.04 4.51
CA TYR A 159 42.84 10.05 4.60
C TYR A 159 43.26 11.26 5.46
N TRP A 160 43.97 11.02 6.56
CA TRP A 160 44.37 12.07 7.50
C TRP A 160 45.89 12.33 7.51
N ASP A 161 46.72 11.33 7.22
CA ASP A 161 48.18 11.49 7.18
C ASP A 161 48.72 11.53 5.74
N PRO A 162 49.08 12.71 5.20
CA PRO A 162 49.62 12.84 3.84
C PRO A 162 51.03 12.24 3.67
N ARG A 163 51.67 11.79 4.77
CA ARG A 163 52.97 11.09 4.72
C ARG A 163 52.80 9.63 4.28
N VAL A 164 51.60 9.07 4.41
CA VAL A 164 51.28 7.69 4.02
C VAL A 164 50.88 7.65 2.55
N LYS A 165 51.63 6.89 1.73
CA LYS A 165 51.31 6.69 0.32
C LYS A 165 50.08 5.78 0.17
N GLY A 166 48.92 6.38 -0.05
CA GLY A 166 47.67 5.68 -0.35
C GLY A 166 47.00 6.15 -1.63
N ARG A 167 46.01 5.38 -2.10
CA ARG A 167 45.07 5.81 -3.14
C ARG A 167 43.71 6.11 -2.51
N CYS A 168 43.26 7.36 -2.65
CA CYS A 168 41.94 7.81 -2.25
C CYS A 168 41.05 8.04 -3.48
N PHE A 169 39.74 7.89 -3.32
CA PHE A 169 38.80 8.21 -4.41
C PHE A 169 38.82 9.71 -4.73
N PHE A 170 39.03 10.04 -6.01
CA PHE A 170 39.32 11.41 -6.48
C PHE A 170 38.13 12.37 -6.42
N ASN A 171 36.90 11.87 -6.22
CA ASN A 171 35.67 12.65 -6.37
C ASN A 171 34.75 12.55 -5.12
N GLN A 172 35.34 12.78 -3.94
CA GLN A 172 34.70 12.65 -2.63
C GLN A 172 33.41 13.47 -2.52
N THR A 173 33.46 14.75 -2.92
CA THR A 173 32.31 15.67 -2.90
C THR A 173 31.09 15.10 -3.65
N THR A 174 31.32 14.45 -4.80
CA THR A 174 30.24 13.85 -5.60
C THR A 174 29.62 12.65 -4.88
N LEU A 175 30.43 11.76 -4.32
CA LEU A 175 29.95 10.61 -3.53
C LEU A 175 29.14 11.06 -2.30
N TRP A 176 29.60 12.09 -1.61
CA TRP A 176 28.92 12.63 -0.43
C TRP A 176 27.62 13.35 -0.80
N THR A 177 27.59 14.08 -1.92
CA THR A 177 26.38 14.72 -2.44
C THR A 177 25.33 13.69 -2.83
N ILE A 178 25.72 12.63 -3.57
CA ILE A 178 24.82 11.53 -3.94
C ILE A 178 24.28 10.83 -2.70
N SER A 179 25.14 10.53 -1.72
CA SER A 179 24.74 9.91 -0.44
C SER A 179 23.73 10.79 0.31
N GLY A 180 23.97 12.10 0.37
CA GLY A 180 23.05 13.07 0.96
C GLY A 180 21.68 13.13 0.27
N ILE A 181 21.66 13.06 -1.07
CA ILE A 181 20.41 13.00 -1.85
C ILE A 181 19.64 11.71 -1.55
N ILE A 182 20.32 10.55 -1.48
CA ILE A 182 19.67 9.27 -1.14
C ILE A 182 19.12 9.30 0.30
N HIS A 183 19.83 9.91 1.25
CA HIS A 183 19.31 10.13 2.60
C HIS A 183 18.03 10.98 2.58
N ILE A 184 18.02 12.12 1.89
CA ILE A 184 16.84 13.00 1.76
C ILE A 184 15.64 12.26 1.14
N ILE A 185 15.86 11.53 0.04
CA ILE A 185 14.81 10.74 -0.63
C ILE A 185 14.23 9.67 0.31
N THR A 186 15.10 8.97 1.06
CA THR A 186 14.65 7.95 2.01
C THR A 186 13.92 8.52 3.23
N ASP A 187 14.31 9.70 3.73
CA ASP A 187 13.56 10.38 4.80
C ASP A 187 12.16 10.80 4.32
N PHE A 188 12.08 11.40 3.14
CA PHE A 188 10.81 11.79 2.52
C PHE A 188 9.88 10.58 2.31
N ALA A 189 10.42 9.44 1.82
CA ALA A 189 9.68 8.20 1.66
C ALA A 189 9.15 7.64 3.00
N ILE A 190 9.97 7.64 4.06
CA ILE A 190 9.58 7.17 5.40
C ILE A 190 8.48 8.06 6.01
N ILE A 191 8.54 9.39 5.79
CA ILE A 191 7.52 10.34 6.26
C ILE A 191 6.20 10.17 5.50
N ILE A 192 6.25 9.91 4.20
CA ILE A 192 5.02 9.75 3.38
C ILE A 192 4.35 8.39 3.61
N MET A 193 5.10 7.33 3.85
CA MET A 193 4.58 5.95 3.97
C MET A 193 3.31 5.78 4.84
N PRO A 194 3.17 6.40 6.05
CA PRO A 194 1.95 6.30 6.84
C PRO A 194 0.82 7.29 6.47
N LEU A 195 1.08 8.35 5.69
CA LEU A 195 0.09 9.40 5.38
C LEU A 195 -1.19 8.85 4.70
N PRO A 196 -1.13 8.00 3.65
CA PRO A 196 -2.34 7.50 2.98
C PRO A 196 -3.27 6.70 3.89
N ILE A 197 -2.71 6.03 4.91
CA ILE A 197 -3.50 5.22 5.85
C ILE A 197 -4.15 6.12 6.91
N ILE A 198 -3.42 7.13 7.38
CA ILE A 198 -3.91 8.11 8.34
C ILE A 198 -5.01 8.98 7.75
N TRP A 199 -4.93 9.34 6.47
CA TRP A 199 -5.96 10.15 5.79
C TRP A 199 -7.28 9.41 5.58
N LYS A 200 -7.26 8.08 5.56
CA LYS A 200 -8.46 7.24 5.54
C LYS A 200 -9.09 7.03 6.92
N LEU A 201 -8.42 7.44 8.00
CA LEU A 201 -8.86 7.19 9.38
C LEU A 201 -9.58 8.41 9.95
N ASN A 202 -10.87 8.27 10.24
CA ASN A 202 -11.71 9.31 10.84
C ASN A 202 -11.31 9.59 12.30
N LEU A 203 -10.26 10.41 12.49
CA LEU A 203 -9.73 10.78 13.79
C LEU A 203 -10.33 12.10 14.33
N PRO A 204 -10.62 12.20 15.64
CA PRO A 204 -11.10 13.44 16.24
C PRO A 204 -10.03 14.54 16.20
N LEU A 205 -10.48 15.80 16.08
CA LEU A 205 -9.64 16.99 15.87
C LEU A 205 -8.33 17.06 16.69
N PRO A 206 -8.31 16.85 18.03
CA PRO A 206 -7.06 16.92 18.79
C PRO A 206 -6.05 15.82 18.41
N GLN A 207 -6.50 14.64 17.98
CA GLN A 207 -5.61 13.60 17.47
C GLN A 207 -5.09 13.94 16.07
N LYS A 208 -5.93 14.56 15.23
CA LYS A 208 -5.54 15.04 13.89
C LYS A 208 -4.49 16.15 13.98
N LEU A 209 -4.64 17.11 14.90
CA LEU A 209 -3.66 18.18 15.12
C LEU A 209 -2.32 17.66 15.63
N TYR A 210 -2.33 16.78 16.64
CA TYR A 210 -1.11 16.13 17.16
C TYR A 210 -0.37 15.36 16.06
N LEU A 211 -1.09 14.60 15.24
CA LEU A 211 -0.53 13.81 14.16
C LEU A 211 0.03 14.70 13.03
N SER A 212 -0.66 15.81 12.71
CA SER A 212 -0.14 16.85 11.81
C SER A 212 1.13 17.51 12.36
N GLY A 213 1.26 17.66 13.67
CA GLY A 213 2.47 18.18 14.32
C GLY A 213 3.67 17.24 14.17
N ILE A 214 3.45 15.93 14.30
CA ILE A 214 4.50 14.92 14.02
C ILE A 214 4.95 15.00 12.56
N PHE A 215 4.00 15.06 11.61
CA PHE A 215 4.34 15.20 10.19
C PHE A 215 5.07 16.50 9.88
N GLY A 216 4.64 17.62 10.45
CA GLY A 216 5.34 18.92 10.30
C GLY A 216 6.78 18.87 10.82
N LEU A 217 7.02 18.21 11.95
CA LEU A 217 8.37 17.98 12.46
C LEU A 217 9.20 17.04 11.58
N GLY A 218 8.60 16.03 10.96
CA GLY A 218 9.24 15.21 9.92
C GLY A 218 9.65 16.03 8.70
N PHE A 219 8.77 16.88 8.16
CA PHE A 219 9.13 17.77 7.06
C PHE A 219 10.24 18.77 7.45
N LEU A 220 10.29 19.21 8.72
CA LEU A 220 11.39 20.02 9.23
C LEU A 220 12.73 19.28 9.20
N THR A 221 12.79 17.98 9.53
CA THR A 221 14.06 17.23 9.46
C THR A 221 14.57 17.13 8.02
N VAL A 222 13.67 16.93 7.04
CA VAL A 222 14.00 16.93 5.61
C VAL A 222 14.47 18.32 5.15
N ALA A 223 13.82 19.40 5.60
CA ALA A 223 14.25 20.76 5.29
C ALA A 223 15.66 21.07 5.83
N ILE A 224 15.97 20.62 7.04
CA ILE A 224 17.32 20.73 7.64
C ILE A 224 18.36 19.98 6.79
N ALA A 225 18.06 18.76 6.34
CA ALA A 225 18.96 17.99 5.48
C ALA A 225 19.21 18.67 4.12
N ILE A 226 18.19 19.29 3.52
CA ILE A 226 18.31 20.08 2.28
C ILE A 226 19.19 21.33 2.50
N LEU A 227 18.95 22.08 3.59
CA LEU A 227 19.72 23.28 3.95
C LEU A 227 21.21 22.97 4.19
N ARG A 228 21.54 21.73 4.54
CA ARG A 228 22.93 21.27 4.72
C ARG A 228 23.66 21.02 3.39
N LEU A 229 22.99 20.55 2.34
CA LEU A 229 23.65 20.14 1.07
C LEU A 229 24.66 21.16 0.49
N PRO A 230 24.41 22.48 0.50
CA PRO A 230 25.39 23.46 0.01
C PRO A 230 26.71 23.48 0.79
N TRP A 231 26.67 23.13 2.08
CA TRP A 231 27.82 23.16 2.99
C TRP A 231 28.74 21.95 2.84
N LEU A 232 28.31 20.89 2.14
CA LEU A 232 29.15 19.72 1.81
C LEU A 232 30.18 20.00 0.71
N LYS A 233 30.07 21.12 -0.02
CA LYS A 233 31.07 21.50 -1.03
C LYS A 233 32.32 22.06 -0.32
N PRO A 234 33.53 21.51 -0.56
CA PRO A 234 34.75 22.02 0.04
C PRO A 234 35.00 23.45 -0.43
N GLN A 235 35.26 24.33 0.52
CA GLN A 235 35.69 25.71 0.30
C GLN A 235 37.18 25.83 0.60
N ALA A 236 37.80 26.94 0.18
CA ALA A 236 39.23 27.21 0.35
C ALA A 236 39.69 27.34 1.82
N ASP A 237 38.78 27.28 2.78
CA ASP A 237 39.05 27.30 4.23
C ASP A 237 38.11 26.29 4.92
N VAL A 238 38.59 25.05 5.01
CA VAL A 238 37.76 23.90 5.36
C VAL A 238 37.34 23.94 6.83
N THR A 239 38.25 24.32 7.73
CA THR A 239 38.00 24.29 9.19
C THR A 239 37.08 25.41 9.67
N TRP A 240 37.09 26.56 8.99
CA TRP A 240 36.14 27.66 9.23
C TRP A 240 34.74 27.38 8.68
N TRP A 241 34.66 26.81 7.47
CA TRP A 241 33.39 26.52 6.78
C TRP A 241 32.64 25.33 7.42
N ASN A 242 33.37 24.30 7.85
CA ASN A 242 32.80 23.08 8.41
C ASN A 242 32.00 23.32 9.72
N VAL A 243 32.17 24.44 10.42
CA VAL A 243 31.37 24.79 11.60
C VAL A 243 29.87 24.77 11.29
N MET A 244 29.47 25.33 10.13
CA MET A 244 28.06 25.38 9.73
C MET A 244 27.57 24.00 9.28
N ALA A 245 28.39 23.26 8.53
CA ALA A 245 28.08 21.89 8.12
C ALA A 245 27.86 20.98 9.33
N ALA A 246 28.77 21.02 10.31
CA ALA A 246 28.68 20.26 11.56
C ALA A 246 27.44 20.65 12.39
N SER A 247 27.15 21.95 12.51
CA SER A 247 25.97 22.46 13.23
C SER A 247 24.67 21.95 12.60
N TRP A 248 24.56 21.97 11.27
CA TRP A 248 23.41 21.41 10.55
C TRP A 248 23.33 19.89 10.67
N SER A 249 24.47 19.17 10.61
CA SER A 249 24.51 17.71 10.78
C SER A 249 24.00 17.27 12.16
N ILE A 250 24.41 17.92 13.26
CA ILE A 250 23.92 17.55 14.60
C ILE A 250 22.44 17.94 14.78
N ALA A 251 21.98 19.04 14.17
CA ALA A 251 20.55 19.41 14.15
C ALA A 251 19.69 18.40 13.37
N GLU A 252 20.19 17.87 12.26
CA GLU A 252 19.55 16.80 11.47
C GLU A 252 19.37 15.52 12.31
N LEU A 253 20.44 15.04 12.96
CA LEU A 253 20.38 13.85 13.82
C LEU A 253 19.37 14.02 14.96
N VAL A 254 19.43 15.15 15.68
CA VAL A 254 18.61 15.38 16.86
C VAL A 254 17.16 15.67 16.51
N SER A 255 16.88 16.35 15.39
CA SER A 255 15.51 16.54 14.89
C SER A 255 14.89 15.20 14.45
N GLY A 256 15.66 14.31 13.81
CA GLY A 256 15.25 12.94 13.49
C GLY A 256 14.90 12.11 14.73
N ILE A 257 15.79 12.07 15.73
CA ILE A 257 15.56 11.40 17.02
C ILE A 257 14.31 11.96 17.74
N THR A 258 14.19 13.29 17.77
CA THR A 258 13.04 13.99 18.35
C THR A 258 11.75 13.53 17.67
N CYS A 259 11.68 13.61 16.34
CA CYS A 259 10.51 13.19 15.57
C CYS A 259 10.18 11.70 15.77
N ALA A 260 11.18 10.83 15.91
CA ALA A 260 10.98 9.40 16.20
C ALA A 260 10.42 9.14 17.62
N CYS A 261 10.69 10.03 18.59
CA CYS A 261 10.18 9.91 19.95
C CYS A 261 8.71 10.37 20.08
N LEU A 262 8.31 11.41 19.33
CA LEU A 262 7.00 12.04 19.46
C LEU A 262 5.81 11.07 19.51
N PRO A 263 5.64 10.08 18.59
CA PRO A 263 4.46 9.20 18.57
C PRO A 263 4.13 8.53 19.91
N THR A 264 5.12 8.30 20.77
CA THR A 264 4.96 7.68 22.08
C THR A 264 4.33 8.59 23.15
N PHE A 265 4.28 9.91 22.91
CA PHE A 265 3.81 10.91 23.89
C PHE A 265 2.30 11.21 23.82
N LYS A 266 1.62 10.84 22.73
CA LYS A 266 0.14 10.89 22.55
C LYS A 266 -0.67 10.64 23.84
N PRO A 267 -0.43 9.56 24.61
CA PRO A 267 -1.18 9.26 25.84
C PRO A 267 -0.89 10.18 27.03
N ILE A 268 0.31 10.76 27.11
CA ILE A 268 0.68 11.64 28.21
C ILE A 268 0.10 13.02 27.97
N LEU A 269 0.07 13.50 26.73
CA LEU A 269 -0.66 14.72 26.36
C LEU A 269 -2.16 14.61 26.71
N ALA A 270 -2.76 13.42 26.58
CA ALA A 270 -4.14 13.18 27.04
C ALA A 270 -4.28 13.30 28.58
N LYS A 271 -3.36 12.72 29.36
CA LYS A 271 -3.34 12.86 30.84
C LYS A 271 -3.02 14.28 31.31
N ILE A 272 -2.12 14.99 30.62
CA ILE A 272 -1.77 16.38 30.91
C ILE A 272 -2.99 17.28 30.67
N LYS A 273 -3.81 17.00 29.64
CA LYS A 273 -5.04 17.75 29.39
C LYS A 273 -6.07 17.59 30.51
N THR A 274 -6.12 16.43 31.19
CA THR A 274 -6.94 16.25 32.41
C THR A 274 -6.34 16.90 33.66
N TRP A 275 -5.04 17.22 33.68
CA TRP A 275 -4.40 17.97 34.77
C TRP A 275 -4.54 19.49 34.63
N PHE A 276 -4.66 20.01 33.39
CA PHE A 276 -4.87 21.43 33.11
C PHE A 276 -6.33 21.81 32.81
N SER A 277 -7.25 20.85 32.83
CA SER A 277 -8.69 21.17 32.86
C SER A 277 -9.03 21.59 34.29
N PRO A 278 -9.68 22.75 34.52
CA PRO A 278 -10.28 23.02 35.81
C PRO A 278 -11.32 21.93 36.10
N SER A 279 -11.29 21.35 37.29
CA SER A 279 -12.34 20.47 37.77
C SER A 279 -13.61 21.30 37.96
N SER A 280 -14.53 21.24 36.99
CA SER A 280 -15.93 21.52 37.30
C SER A 280 -16.52 20.26 37.95
N ASP A 281 -16.62 20.26 39.28
CA ASP A 281 -17.55 19.37 39.95
C ASP A 281 -18.94 19.60 39.32
N GLY A 282 -19.56 18.51 38.89
CA GLY A 282 -20.67 18.54 37.93
C GLY A 282 -21.30 17.16 37.80
N ASP A 283 -21.71 16.64 38.96
CA ASP A 283 -22.31 15.34 39.20
C ASP A 283 -23.44 14.96 38.22
N SER A 284 -23.40 13.71 37.72
CA SER A 284 -24.58 12.83 37.55
C SER A 284 -24.20 11.55 36.78
N THR A 285 -23.58 10.58 37.49
CA THR A 285 -23.40 9.24 36.91
C THR A 285 -24.70 8.44 37.11
N ILE A 286 -25.56 8.38 36.09
CA ILE A 286 -26.74 7.49 36.12
C ILE A 286 -26.27 6.04 35.98
N VAL A 287 -26.05 5.39 37.12
CA VAL A 287 -25.90 3.93 37.23
C VAL A 287 -27.27 3.34 37.54
N LEU A 288 -27.96 2.83 36.53
CA LEU A 288 -29.12 1.96 36.74
C LEU A 288 -28.65 0.53 36.96
N GLN A 289 -28.15 0.26 38.17
CA GLN A 289 -27.95 -1.10 38.65
C GLN A 289 -29.28 -1.60 39.22
N GLY A 290 -29.82 -2.66 38.61
CA GLY A 290 -31.08 -3.25 39.05
C GLY A 290 -30.87 -4.08 40.31
N GLU A 291 -31.52 -3.69 41.41
CA GLU A 291 -31.66 -4.53 42.60
C GLU A 291 -33.05 -4.29 43.20
N ASN A 292 -33.78 -5.37 43.48
CA ASN A 292 -35.20 -5.35 43.82
C ASN A 292 -35.43 -6.19 45.08
N PRO A 293 -35.69 -5.58 46.24
CA PRO A 293 -36.02 -6.32 47.46
C PRO A 293 -37.54 -6.36 47.72
N GLU A 294 -38.05 -7.59 47.89
CA GLU A 294 -39.08 -8.04 48.83
C GLU A 294 -40.42 -7.24 48.94
N GLY A 295 -41.60 -7.85 48.81
CA GLY A 295 -41.91 -9.28 48.63
C GLY A 295 -43.40 -9.57 48.89
N HIS A 296 -43.65 -10.74 49.49
CA HIS A 296 -44.93 -11.30 49.97
C HIS A 296 -45.75 -12.26 49.07
N THR A 297 -45.73 -13.52 49.54
CA THR A 297 -46.83 -14.50 49.64
C THR A 297 -47.44 -15.15 48.40
N GLY A 298 -47.36 -16.49 48.35
CA GLY A 298 -48.40 -17.31 47.71
C GLY A 298 -48.00 -18.70 47.20
N SER A 299 -48.12 -19.73 48.06
CA SER A 299 -48.54 -21.13 47.76
C SER A 299 -48.16 -21.75 46.39
N SER A 300 -47.19 -22.66 46.29
CA SER A 300 -47.31 -24.12 46.58
C SER A 300 -47.85 -25.03 45.45
N LYS A 301 -47.14 -26.18 45.29
CA LYS A 301 -47.55 -27.50 44.75
C LYS A 301 -47.54 -27.75 43.22
N THR A 302 -46.56 -28.59 42.87
CA THR A 302 -46.58 -29.69 41.89
C THR A 302 -47.92 -30.40 41.64
N ALA A 303 -48.22 -30.79 40.39
CA ALA A 303 -48.94 -32.03 40.03
C ALA A 303 -48.82 -32.41 38.52
N PHE A 304 -49.14 -33.67 38.21
CA PHE A 304 -49.03 -34.38 36.92
C PHE A 304 -50.34 -34.38 36.08
N ALA A 305 -50.23 -34.66 34.77
CA ALA A 305 -51.27 -35.17 33.84
C ALA A 305 -52.54 -34.29 33.57
N GLY A 306 -53.31 -34.42 32.48
CA GLY A 306 -53.21 -35.23 31.23
C GLY A 306 -54.56 -35.28 30.45
N HIS A 307 -54.52 -35.39 29.10
CA HIS A 307 -55.67 -35.41 28.13
C HIS A 307 -56.52 -34.10 28.04
N GLY A 308 -57.18 -33.67 26.95
CA GLY A 308 -57.36 -34.10 25.54
C GLY A 308 -58.69 -33.50 24.98
N GLY A 309 -58.96 -33.17 23.71
CA GLY A 309 -58.24 -33.22 22.40
C GLY A 309 -59.18 -32.74 21.24
N VAL A 310 -58.93 -33.18 19.98
CA VAL A 310 -59.79 -33.08 18.75
C VAL A 310 -59.80 -31.76 17.91
N GLY A 311 -59.61 -31.90 16.58
CA GLY A 311 -60.00 -30.91 15.54
C GLY A 311 -58.87 -30.30 14.69
N SER A 312 -58.09 -31.07 13.93
CA SER A 312 -58.29 -31.42 12.49
C SER A 312 -58.05 -30.27 11.48
N ALA A 313 -57.12 -30.51 10.53
CA ALA A 313 -56.67 -29.59 9.48
C ALA A 313 -57.28 -29.90 8.08
N PRO A 314 -56.90 -29.15 7.04
CA PRO A 314 -56.70 -29.71 5.70
C PRO A 314 -55.24 -29.62 5.22
N ILE A 315 -54.93 -30.47 4.23
CA ILE A 315 -53.57 -30.83 3.74
C ILE A 315 -53.45 -30.45 2.24
N ILE A 316 -52.26 -30.61 1.65
CA ILE A 316 -51.92 -31.05 0.25
C ILE A 316 -51.08 -29.99 -0.52
N PRO A 317 -50.03 -30.34 -1.32
CA PRO A 317 -49.20 -31.57 -1.40
C PRO A 317 -47.67 -31.34 -1.30
N SER A 318 -46.91 -32.42 -1.39
CA SER A 318 -45.47 -32.43 -1.72
C SER A 318 -45.19 -33.15 -3.05
N SER A 319 -44.13 -32.77 -3.77
CA SER A 319 -43.45 -33.60 -4.78
C SER A 319 -41.97 -33.17 -4.84
N MET A 320 -41.01 -34.06 -4.57
CA MET A 320 -40.34 -34.93 -5.56
C MET A 320 -39.54 -34.08 -6.57
N TYR A 321 -38.21 -34.16 -6.67
CA TYR A 321 -37.42 -35.39 -6.82
C TYR A 321 -36.09 -35.42 -6.04
N ALA A 322 -35.70 -36.63 -5.64
CA ALA A 322 -34.30 -37.01 -5.57
C ALA A 322 -33.88 -37.62 -6.91
N TYR A 323 -32.74 -37.20 -7.46
CA TYR A 323 -31.98 -38.00 -8.43
C TYR A 323 -30.49 -37.75 -8.21
N GLY A 324 -29.82 -38.74 -7.64
CA GLY A 324 -28.41 -38.95 -7.91
C GLY A 324 -28.30 -39.77 -9.20
N THR A 325 -27.51 -39.29 -10.15
CA THR A 325 -27.05 -40.10 -11.28
C THR A 325 -25.55 -39.92 -11.41
N GLN A 326 -24.82 -41.01 -11.22
CA GLN A 326 -23.47 -41.14 -11.76
C GLN A 326 -23.58 -41.10 -13.29
N THR A 327 -22.80 -40.23 -13.94
CA THR A 327 -22.49 -40.36 -15.36
C THR A 327 -21.00 -40.64 -15.52
N SER A 328 -20.64 -41.89 -15.26
CA SER A 328 -19.41 -42.47 -15.79
C SER A 328 -19.50 -42.50 -17.32
N ILE A 329 -18.69 -41.70 -18.00
CA ILE A 329 -18.51 -41.84 -19.45
C ILE A 329 -17.41 -42.90 -19.66
N SER A 330 -17.84 -44.16 -19.77
CA SER A 330 -17.01 -45.21 -20.36
C SER A 330 -16.90 -44.99 -21.86
N ALA A 331 -15.71 -45.12 -22.41
CA ALA A 331 -15.50 -45.08 -23.85
C ALA A 331 -16.05 -46.36 -24.51
N THR A 332 -17.03 -46.24 -25.40
CA THR A 332 -17.40 -47.27 -26.37
C THR A 332 -17.66 -46.67 -27.74
N GLN A 333 -17.25 -47.43 -28.75
CA GLN A 333 -17.12 -47.05 -30.15
C GLN A 333 -18.44 -47.22 -30.92
N SER A 334 -18.69 -46.33 -31.89
CA SER A 334 -19.58 -46.52 -33.05
C SER A 334 -21.01 -47.05 -32.81
N ASP A 335 -22.02 -46.20 -33.04
CA ASP A 335 -23.08 -46.61 -33.97
C ASP A 335 -23.74 -45.46 -34.74
N ARG A 336 -24.38 -45.77 -35.86
CA ARG A 336 -24.89 -44.79 -36.85
C ARG A 336 -26.41 -44.53 -36.71
N ASN A 337 -26.83 -43.37 -37.22
CA ASN A 337 -28.23 -42.96 -37.45
C ASN A 337 -29.11 -42.65 -36.22
N ALA A 338 -28.88 -41.48 -35.64
CA ALA A 338 -29.95 -40.61 -35.15
C ALA A 338 -29.77 -39.21 -35.77
N PRO A 339 -30.82 -38.41 -36.00
CA PRO A 339 -30.68 -37.03 -36.47
C PRO A 339 -30.09 -36.18 -35.33
N ILE A 340 -28.77 -36.08 -35.31
CA ILE A 340 -28.06 -35.15 -34.43
C ILE A 340 -28.44 -33.75 -34.88
N PHE A 341 -29.10 -32.98 -34.00
CA PHE A 341 -29.09 -31.52 -34.09
C PHE A 341 -27.65 -31.08 -33.88
N ASN A 342 -26.86 -31.05 -34.96
CA ASN A 342 -25.49 -30.56 -34.96
C ASN A 342 -25.55 -29.09 -34.58
N MET A 343 -25.18 -28.77 -33.34
CA MET A 343 -25.13 -27.39 -32.90
C MET A 343 -23.90 -26.74 -33.54
N THR A 344 -24.11 -26.14 -34.72
CA THR A 344 -23.07 -25.49 -35.55
C THR A 344 -22.63 -24.15 -34.97
N ILE A 345 -22.42 -24.11 -33.65
CA ILE A 345 -21.96 -22.93 -32.92
C ILE A 345 -20.43 -23.00 -32.82
N ARG A 346 -19.75 -22.11 -33.53
CA ARG A 346 -18.29 -21.97 -33.47
C ARG A 346 -17.86 -20.87 -32.51
N LEU A 347 -16.67 -20.99 -31.95
CA LEU A 347 -16.04 -19.95 -31.14
C LEU A 347 -14.94 -19.26 -31.94
N GLU A 348 -14.92 -17.93 -31.93
CA GLU A 348 -13.98 -17.12 -32.71
C GLU A 348 -13.48 -15.94 -31.88
N LYS A 349 -12.25 -15.47 -32.13
CA LYS A 349 -11.76 -14.23 -31.51
C LYS A 349 -12.50 -13.04 -32.12
N ALA A 350 -12.95 -12.10 -31.30
CA ALA A 350 -13.66 -10.93 -31.80
C ALA A 350 -12.78 -10.03 -32.68
N SER A 351 -13.41 -9.37 -33.66
CA SER A 351 -12.88 -8.27 -34.46
C SER A 351 -13.64 -6.98 -34.14
N GLU A 352 -13.20 -5.83 -34.67
CA GLU A 352 -13.92 -4.56 -34.49
C GLU A 352 -15.34 -4.61 -35.06
N GLU A 353 -15.55 -5.37 -36.14
CA GLU A 353 -16.84 -5.58 -36.80
C GLU A 353 -17.86 -6.26 -35.87
N HIS A 354 -17.40 -7.07 -34.90
CA HIS A 354 -18.27 -7.77 -33.95
C HIS A 354 -18.75 -6.87 -32.79
N LEU A 355 -18.11 -5.71 -32.55
CA LEU A 355 -18.39 -4.84 -31.39
C LEU A 355 -19.85 -4.38 -31.24
N PRO A 356 -20.60 -4.01 -32.31
CA PRO A 356 -21.99 -3.61 -32.19
C PRO A 356 -22.89 -4.76 -31.71
N ALA A 357 -22.72 -5.96 -32.26
CA ALA A 357 -23.48 -7.14 -31.87
C ALA A 357 -23.18 -7.57 -30.43
N ILE A 358 -21.89 -7.65 -30.05
CA ILE A 358 -21.46 -7.93 -28.67
C ILE A 358 -22.05 -6.89 -27.69
N SER A 359 -22.20 -5.63 -28.13
CA SER A 359 -22.79 -4.56 -27.32
C SER A 359 -24.30 -4.70 -27.13
N ARG A 360 -25.05 -5.04 -28.20
CA ARG A 360 -26.48 -5.37 -28.11
C ARG A 360 -26.75 -6.60 -27.24
N ILE A 361 -25.94 -7.66 -27.36
CA ILE A 361 -26.07 -8.88 -26.54
C ILE A 361 -25.87 -8.55 -25.07
N ALA A 362 -24.88 -7.71 -24.71
CA ALA A 362 -24.73 -7.29 -23.33
C ALA A 362 -25.91 -6.43 -22.85
N THR A 363 -26.32 -5.41 -23.61
CA THR A 363 -27.44 -4.53 -23.24
C THR A 363 -28.72 -5.32 -22.96
N SER A 364 -29.00 -6.37 -23.75
CA SER A 364 -30.15 -7.26 -23.53
C SER A 364 -29.92 -8.31 -22.41
N ALA A 365 -28.71 -8.86 -22.26
CA ALA A 365 -28.42 -9.85 -21.21
C ALA A 365 -28.38 -9.25 -19.80
N PHE A 366 -27.92 -8.01 -19.66
CA PHE A 366 -27.89 -7.25 -18.41
C PHE A 366 -28.76 -5.99 -18.56
N HIS A 367 -30.06 -6.20 -18.75
CA HIS A 367 -31.06 -5.13 -18.81
C HIS A 367 -31.36 -4.61 -17.40
N PRO A 368 -31.60 -3.30 -17.17
CA PRO A 368 -31.93 -2.77 -15.84
C PRO A 368 -33.17 -3.36 -15.16
N ASP A 369 -34.02 -4.12 -15.88
CA ASP A 369 -35.16 -4.84 -15.29
C ASP A 369 -34.80 -6.24 -14.79
N THR A 370 -33.77 -6.87 -15.36
CA THR A 370 -33.34 -8.24 -15.04
C THR A 370 -32.06 -8.28 -14.23
N ASP A 371 -31.19 -7.29 -14.40
CA ASP A 371 -29.93 -7.13 -13.67
C ASP A 371 -30.00 -5.93 -12.71
N ALA A 372 -30.11 -6.24 -11.42
CA ALA A 372 -30.12 -5.25 -10.35
C ALA A 372 -28.82 -4.42 -10.29
N LEU A 373 -27.69 -4.93 -10.79
CA LEU A 373 -26.43 -4.18 -10.81
C LEU A 373 -26.48 -3.06 -11.87
N SER A 374 -26.90 -3.39 -13.09
CA SER A 374 -27.17 -2.42 -14.16
C SER A 374 -28.18 -1.36 -13.73
N ARG A 375 -29.23 -1.72 -12.99
CA ARG A 375 -30.21 -0.77 -12.43
C ARG A 375 -29.59 0.26 -11.46
N ARG A 376 -28.58 -0.13 -10.67
CA ARG A 376 -27.86 0.78 -9.76
C ARG A 376 -26.78 1.62 -10.46
N LEU A 377 -26.18 1.09 -11.54
CA LEU A 377 -25.19 1.83 -12.35
C LEU A 377 -25.83 2.85 -13.30
N PHE A 378 -27.03 2.58 -13.81
CA PHE A 378 -27.75 3.43 -14.76
C PHE A 378 -29.13 3.83 -14.19
N PRO A 379 -29.20 4.66 -13.14
CA PRO A 379 -30.45 4.98 -12.47
C PRO A 379 -31.34 5.87 -13.36
N PRO A 380 -32.69 5.73 -13.33
CA PRO A 380 -33.60 6.42 -14.26
C PRO A 380 -33.50 7.94 -14.30
N HIS A 381 -33.03 8.57 -13.22
CA HIS A 381 -32.91 10.03 -13.13
C HIS A 381 -31.68 10.60 -13.88
N LEU A 382 -30.70 9.76 -14.23
CA LEU A 382 -29.54 10.14 -15.07
C LEU A 382 -29.73 9.75 -16.54
N GLN A 383 -30.69 8.89 -16.85
CA GLN A 383 -30.95 8.44 -18.23
C GLN A 383 -31.58 9.56 -19.07
N PRO A 384 -31.22 9.70 -20.37
CA PRO A 384 -31.89 10.63 -21.27
C PRO A 384 -33.35 10.23 -21.47
N LYS A 385 -34.30 11.13 -21.19
CA LYS A 385 -35.77 10.88 -21.28
C LYS A 385 -36.30 10.42 -22.65
N ILE A 386 -35.47 10.44 -23.70
CA ILE A 386 -35.79 10.08 -25.08
C ILE A 386 -35.37 8.64 -25.41
N VAL A 387 -34.44 8.08 -24.62
CA VAL A 387 -33.83 6.75 -24.87
C VAL A 387 -34.57 5.70 -24.03
N PRO A 388 -34.89 4.51 -24.58
CA PRO A 388 -35.44 3.40 -23.79
C PRO A 388 -34.54 3.01 -22.62
N ASP A 389 -35.16 2.54 -21.53
CA ASP A 389 -34.41 1.99 -20.39
C ASP A 389 -33.48 0.86 -20.88
N GLY A 390 -32.29 0.76 -20.31
CA GLY A 390 -31.23 -0.15 -20.77
C GLY A 390 -30.43 0.34 -21.98
N GLU A 391 -31.03 0.96 -23.00
CA GLU A 391 -30.28 1.46 -24.18
C GLU A 391 -29.27 2.56 -23.81
N ALA A 392 -29.54 3.33 -22.76
CA ALA A 392 -28.62 4.33 -22.21
C ALA A 392 -27.22 3.77 -21.83
N ALA A 393 -27.10 2.45 -21.63
CA ALA A 393 -25.82 1.78 -21.35
C ALA A 393 -25.07 1.31 -22.61
N TYR A 394 -25.69 1.34 -23.80
CA TYR A 394 -25.14 0.77 -25.04
C TYR A 394 -23.82 1.43 -25.46
N GLU A 395 -23.75 2.76 -25.50
CA GLU A 395 -22.53 3.49 -25.89
C GLU A 395 -21.37 3.20 -24.93
N TRP A 396 -21.64 3.22 -23.62
CA TRP A 396 -20.65 2.92 -22.59
C TRP A 396 -20.12 1.48 -22.70
N ARG A 397 -21.00 0.50 -22.92
CA ARG A 397 -20.64 -0.91 -23.13
C ARG A 397 -19.82 -1.09 -24.41
N THR A 398 -20.16 -0.36 -25.48
CA THR A 398 -19.44 -0.37 -26.76
C THR A 398 -18.02 0.17 -26.58
N ALA A 399 -17.87 1.35 -25.95
CA ALA A 399 -16.58 1.98 -25.72
C ALA A 399 -15.66 1.15 -24.80
N ARG A 400 -16.20 0.51 -23.74
CA ARG A 400 -15.42 -0.38 -22.86
C ARG A 400 -14.88 -1.60 -23.64
N LYS A 401 -15.69 -2.21 -24.51
CA LYS A 401 -15.28 -3.38 -25.31
C LYS A 401 -14.32 -3.05 -26.42
N ALA A 402 -14.52 -1.91 -27.11
CA ALA A 402 -13.57 -1.41 -28.10
C ALA A 402 -12.17 -1.24 -27.48
N SER A 403 -12.09 -0.74 -26.24
CA SER A 403 -10.83 -0.69 -25.52
C SER A 403 -10.26 -2.05 -25.14
N SER A 404 -11.10 -3.02 -24.77
CA SER A 404 -10.62 -4.36 -24.40
C SER A 404 -10.07 -5.09 -25.63
N LEU A 405 -10.65 -4.88 -26.80
CA LEU A 405 -10.20 -5.47 -28.06
C LEU A 405 -8.81 -4.99 -28.49
N GLY A 406 -8.43 -3.76 -28.14
CA GLY A 406 -7.10 -3.21 -28.40
C GLY A 406 -6.00 -3.62 -27.40
N SER A 407 -6.34 -4.37 -26.36
CA SER A 407 -5.38 -4.86 -25.37
C SER A 407 -4.75 -6.19 -25.83
N PRO A 408 -3.41 -6.35 -25.82
CA PRO A 408 -2.77 -7.63 -26.17
C PRO A 408 -3.09 -8.73 -25.14
N ASP A 409 -3.41 -8.32 -23.91
CA ASP A 409 -3.60 -9.19 -22.75
C ASP A 409 -5.09 -9.59 -22.55
N SER A 410 -5.99 -9.09 -23.40
CA SER A 410 -7.43 -9.35 -23.32
C SER A 410 -7.93 -10.25 -24.47
N HIS A 411 -8.65 -11.31 -24.12
CA HIS A 411 -9.24 -12.27 -25.05
C HIS A 411 -10.77 -12.14 -25.07
N LEU A 412 -11.27 -11.31 -25.98
CA LEU A 412 -12.70 -11.23 -26.30
C LEU A 412 -13.05 -12.33 -27.32
N ILE A 413 -13.87 -13.29 -26.91
CA ILE A 413 -14.33 -14.43 -27.72
C ILE A 413 -15.83 -14.30 -27.99
N VAL A 414 -16.26 -14.65 -29.20
CA VAL A 414 -17.66 -14.69 -29.62
C VAL A 414 -18.09 -16.10 -29.97
N ALA A 415 -19.34 -16.42 -29.64
CA ALA A 415 -20.03 -17.62 -30.10
C ALA A 415 -20.90 -17.26 -31.31
N ILE A 416 -20.66 -17.92 -32.43
CA ILE A 416 -21.28 -17.65 -33.74
C ILE A 416 -22.14 -18.85 -34.12
N ASP A 417 -23.43 -18.64 -34.36
CA ASP A 417 -24.42 -19.64 -34.76
C ASP A 417 -24.66 -19.53 -36.28
N ASP A 418 -24.09 -20.47 -37.03
CA ASP A 418 -24.07 -20.41 -38.51
C ASP A 418 -25.43 -20.64 -39.18
N GLU A 419 -26.46 -21.00 -38.40
CA GLU A 419 -27.84 -21.11 -38.87
C GLU A 419 -28.60 -19.77 -38.87
N LYS A 420 -28.00 -18.69 -38.34
CA LYS A 420 -28.64 -17.36 -38.23
C LYS A 420 -28.14 -16.36 -39.26
N GLU A 421 -28.99 -15.41 -39.61
CA GLU A 421 -28.61 -14.29 -40.48
C GLU A 421 -27.44 -13.49 -39.88
N LEU A 422 -26.60 -12.90 -40.75
CA LEU A 422 -25.39 -12.11 -40.41
C LEU A 422 -25.58 -11.06 -39.29
N LYS A 423 -26.79 -10.55 -39.06
CA LYS A 423 -27.08 -9.57 -38.00
C LYS A 423 -27.24 -10.18 -36.60
N ASP A 424 -27.68 -11.44 -36.53
CA ASP A 424 -27.96 -12.18 -35.29
C ASP A 424 -27.08 -13.44 -35.14
N GLN A 425 -26.08 -13.60 -36.03
CA GLN A 425 -25.13 -14.72 -36.05
C GLN A 425 -24.34 -14.81 -34.74
N ILE A 426 -24.00 -13.69 -34.10
CA ILE A 426 -23.35 -13.70 -32.79
C ILE A 426 -24.41 -13.93 -31.71
N VAL A 427 -24.31 -15.08 -31.03
CA VAL A 427 -25.30 -15.52 -30.03
C VAL A 427 -24.81 -15.39 -28.58
N GLY A 428 -23.51 -15.25 -28.37
CA GLY A 428 -22.91 -15.00 -27.06
C GLY A 428 -21.47 -14.48 -27.15
N PHE A 429 -20.91 -14.06 -26.03
CA PHE A 429 -19.53 -13.61 -25.92
C PHE A 429 -18.96 -13.85 -24.52
N SER A 430 -17.63 -13.91 -24.42
CA SER A 430 -16.88 -13.88 -23.16
C SER A 430 -15.64 -13.00 -23.26
N LEU A 431 -15.35 -12.22 -22.21
CA LEU A 431 -14.11 -11.46 -22.07
C LEU A 431 -13.26 -12.05 -20.95
N TRP A 432 -12.02 -12.41 -21.30
CA TRP A 432 -11.02 -12.93 -20.39
C TRP A 432 -9.81 -12.00 -20.39
N ASP A 433 -9.26 -11.67 -19.23
CA ASP A 433 -8.06 -10.85 -19.09
C ASP A 433 -6.92 -11.70 -18.52
N ALA A 434 -5.79 -11.72 -19.23
CA ALA A 434 -4.55 -12.36 -18.81
C ALA A 434 -3.61 -11.36 -18.12
N GLU A 435 -2.64 -11.85 -17.36
CA GLU A 435 -1.59 -10.99 -16.80
C GLU A 435 -0.77 -10.30 -17.92
N PRO A 436 -0.56 -8.97 -17.85
CA PRO A 436 0.21 -8.23 -18.84
C PRO A 436 1.66 -8.69 -18.95
N ALA A 437 2.11 -8.84 -20.20
CA ALA A 437 3.52 -9.06 -20.50
C ALA A 437 4.39 -7.93 -19.90
N ALA A 438 5.58 -8.28 -19.39
CA ALA A 438 6.46 -7.33 -18.71
C ALA A 438 6.91 -6.18 -19.63
N GLY A 439 6.18 -5.06 -19.62
CA GLY A 439 6.40 -3.89 -20.46
C GLY A 439 5.21 -3.45 -21.32
N SER A 440 4.07 -4.14 -21.34
CA SER A 440 2.84 -3.64 -21.98
C SER A 440 2.03 -2.71 -21.06
N GLU A 441 1.69 -1.52 -21.56
CA GLU A 441 0.65 -0.67 -20.95
C GLU A 441 -0.73 -1.11 -21.47
N SER A 442 -1.37 -2.09 -20.81
CA SER A 442 -2.74 -2.50 -21.14
C SER A 442 -3.79 -1.75 -20.31
N GLY A 443 -4.48 -0.81 -20.96
CA GLY A 443 -5.67 -0.15 -20.42
C GLY A 443 -5.93 1.25 -20.98
N PRO A 444 -7.18 1.66 -21.21
CA PRO A 444 -7.48 2.91 -21.91
C PRO A 444 -7.15 4.14 -21.07
N ASN A 445 -6.23 4.97 -21.59
CA ASN A 445 -5.91 6.28 -21.03
C ASN A 445 -6.97 7.37 -21.35
N LYS A 446 -8.24 6.96 -21.59
CA LYS A 446 -9.32 7.84 -22.04
C LYS A 446 -10.60 7.57 -21.24
N GLU A 447 -10.96 8.51 -20.39
CA GLU A 447 -12.16 8.44 -19.56
C GLU A 447 -13.42 8.50 -20.43
N ILE A 448 -14.16 7.38 -20.50
CA ILE A 448 -15.39 7.28 -21.32
C ILE A 448 -16.49 8.13 -20.65
N GLN A 449 -16.79 9.28 -21.25
CA GLN A 449 -17.85 10.17 -20.77
C GLN A 449 -19.22 9.60 -21.13
N CYS A 450 -19.86 8.90 -20.19
CA CYS A 450 -21.27 8.53 -20.27
C CYS A 450 -22.07 9.37 -19.27
N ALA A 451 -23.09 10.10 -19.74
CA ALA A 451 -23.93 10.94 -18.90
C ALA A 451 -24.95 10.12 -18.07
N ALA A 452 -25.35 8.94 -18.55
CA ALA A 452 -26.33 8.07 -17.91
C ALA A 452 -25.74 7.17 -16.79
N LEU A 453 -24.40 7.13 -16.66
CA LEU A 453 -23.70 6.32 -15.67
C LEU A 453 -23.58 7.09 -14.35
N ASP A 454 -24.05 6.49 -13.26
CA ASP A 454 -23.69 6.96 -11.92
C ASP A 454 -22.20 6.65 -11.65
N LYS A 455 -21.39 7.71 -11.73
CA LYS A 455 -19.94 7.64 -11.55
C LYS A 455 -19.53 7.22 -10.13
N GLU A 456 -20.31 7.56 -9.11
CA GLU A 456 -19.98 7.21 -7.73
C GLU A 456 -20.39 5.76 -7.43
N ALA A 457 -21.54 5.30 -7.92
CA ALA A 457 -21.90 3.88 -7.90
C ALA A 457 -20.88 3.03 -8.67
N PHE A 458 -20.46 3.45 -9.87
CA PHE A 458 -19.43 2.75 -10.65
C PHE A 458 -18.08 2.66 -9.91
N LYS A 459 -17.68 3.74 -9.23
CA LYS A 459 -16.47 3.80 -8.41
C LYS A 459 -16.55 2.93 -7.15
N GLN A 460 -17.71 2.88 -6.48
CA GLN A 460 -17.96 1.99 -5.35
C GLN A 460 -17.96 0.52 -5.77
N MET A 461 -18.58 0.18 -6.90
CA MET A 461 -18.49 -1.16 -7.50
C MET A 461 -17.03 -1.55 -7.76
N LYS A 462 -16.26 -0.69 -8.45
CA LYS A 462 -14.85 -0.95 -8.74
C LYS A 462 -14.00 -1.08 -7.47
N ALA A 463 -14.26 -0.27 -6.44
CA ALA A 463 -13.60 -0.39 -5.15
C ALA A 463 -13.90 -1.74 -4.47
N THR A 464 -15.15 -2.20 -4.53
CA THR A 464 -15.58 -3.47 -3.92
C THR A 464 -14.96 -4.69 -4.62
N VAL A 465 -15.01 -4.73 -5.96
CA VAL A 465 -14.40 -5.80 -6.77
C VAL A 465 -12.88 -5.85 -6.56
N ASN A 466 -12.22 -4.69 -6.61
CA ASN A 466 -10.78 -4.61 -6.35
C ASN A 466 -10.43 -5.07 -4.92
N GLN A 467 -11.24 -4.70 -3.92
CA GLN A 467 -11.01 -5.09 -2.54
C GLN A 467 -11.14 -6.61 -2.36
N ASP A 468 -12.12 -7.26 -2.97
CA ASP A 468 -12.27 -8.72 -2.90
C ASP A 468 -11.08 -9.46 -3.53
N ALA A 469 -10.55 -8.94 -4.65
CA ALA A 469 -9.30 -9.45 -5.25
C ALA A 469 -8.08 -9.24 -4.32
N VAL A 470 -7.96 -8.07 -3.65
CA VAL A 470 -6.92 -7.81 -2.62
C VAL A 470 -7.05 -8.77 -1.44
N GLU A 471 -8.26 -9.02 -0.95
CA GLU A 471 -8.51 -9.89 0.20
C GLU A 471 -8.24 -11.36 -0.13
N THR A 472 -8.49 -11.78 -1.37
CA THR A 472 -8.35 -13.17 -1.78
C THR A 472 -6.91 -13.53 -2.18
N PHE A 473 -6.16 -12.62 -2.83
CA PHE A 473 -4.82 -12.91 -3.38
C PHE A 473 -3.70 -12.03 -2.82
N GLY A 474 -4.02 -11.11 -1.91
CA GLY A 474 -3.08 -10.11 -1.40
C GLY A 474 -2.69 -9.06 -2.44
N GLU A 475 -2.00 -8.00 -2.01
CA GLU A 475 -1.59 -6.91 -2.91
C GLU A 475 -0.62 -7.34 -4.03
N LYS A 476 -0.01 -8.53 -3.94
CA LYS A 476 0.87 -9.10 -4.97
C LYS A 476 0.17 -10.07 -5.94
N GLY A 477 -1.02 -10.57 -5.62
CA GLY A 477 -1.88 -11.27 -6.60
C GLY A 477 -2.50 -10.34 -7.64
N ILE A 478 -2.28 -9.03 -7.49
CA ILE A 478 -2.75 -7.94 -8.37
C ILE A 478 -1.55 -7.33 -9.12
N ALA A 479 -0.45 -8.08 -9.25
CA ALA A 479 0.65 -7.72 -10.14
C ALA A 479 0.19 -7.61 -11.61
N GLY A 480 -0.95 -8.24 -11.96
CA GLY A 480 -1.50 -8.29 -13.31
C GLY A 480 -2.85 -7.61 -13.58
N VAL A 481 -3.39 -6.75 -12.68
CA VAL A 481 -4.70 -6.11 -12.92
C VAL A 481 -4.59 -4.59 -13.00
N TRP A 482 -4.94 -4.00 -14.16
CA TRP A 482 -4.82 -2.56 -14.38
C TRP A 482 -6.00 -1.72 -13.86
N ARG A 483 -5.63 -0.51 -13.43
CA ARG A 483 -6.44 0.37 -12.55
C ARG A 483 -7.26 1.39 -13.35
N VAL A 484 -7.87 2.34 -12.64
CA VAL A 484 -8.25 3.65 -13.19
C VAL A 484 -7.59 4.70 -12.27
N PHE A 485 -6.53 5.36 -12.76
CA PHE A 485 -5.79 6.54 -12.25
C PHE A 485 -5.29 6.58 -10.78
N SER A 486 -4.21 7.28 -10.41
CA SER A 486 -2.87 7.47 -11.02
C SER A 486 -1.94 8.13 -9.96
N SER A 487 -0.69 7.66 -9.81
CA SER A 487 0.56 8.47 -9.68
C SER A 487 1.74 7.69 -9.08
N HIS A 488 2.67 7.33 -9.97
CA HIS A 488 4.12 7.12 -9.83
C HIS A 488 4.79 6.27 -8.70
N PHE A 489 5.71 5.44 -9.23
CA PHE A 489 7.00 4.99 -8.70
C PHE A 489 7.08 3.62 -7.98
N VAL A 490 8.20 2.95 -8.23
CA VAL A 490 8.64 1.62 -7.75
C VAL A 490 7.91 0.41 -8.37
N ALA A 491 8.48 -0.08 -9.48
CA ALA A 491 8.27 -1.43 -9.99
C ALA A 491 9.61 -2.20 -9.96
N PHE A 492 9.75 -3.18 -9.06
CA PHE A 492 10.58 -4.38 -9.29
C PHE A 492 10.32 -5.48 -8.23
N ILE A 493 10.36 -6.75 -8.67
CA ILE A 493 10.41 -8.01 -7.88
C ILE A 493 9.14 -8.47 -7.11
N LEU A 494 8.29 -9.25 -7.78
CA LEU A 494 8.01 -10.70 -7.55
C LEU A 494 6.73 -11.11 -8.30
N LEU A 495 6.81 -12.15 -9.14
CA LEU A 495 5.74 -12.67 -10.02
C LEU A 495 4.93 -13.81 -9.38
N THR A 496 3.61 -13.83 -9.60
CA THR A 496 2.71 -14.99 -9.43
C THR A 496 1.52 -14.86 -10.39
N TRP A 497 1.39 -15.82 -11.30
CA TRP A 497 0.61 -15.71 -12.55
C TRP A 497 -0.90 -15.99 -12.42
N ARG A 498 -1.75 -15.31 -13.22
CA ARG A 498 -3.23 -15.42 -13.19
C ARG A 498 -3.95 -15.15 -14.52
N LEU A 499 -5.24 -15.53 -14.57
CA LEU A 499 -6.20 -15.23 -15.64
C LEU A 499 -7.60 -14.99 -15.02
N ASP A 500 -8.23 -13.86 -15.34
CA ASP A 500 -9.52 -13.43 -14.76
C ASP A 500 -10.64 -13.43 -15.83
N LEU A 501 -11.88 -13.72 -15.42
CA LEU A 501 -13.08 -13.65 -16.26
C LEU A 501 -13.90 -12.39 -15.92
N ASP A 502 -13.88 -11.37 -16.79
CA ASP A 502 -14.58 -10.09 -16.56
C ASP A 502 -16.05 -10.15 -17.01
N TYR A 503 -16.37 -10.87 -18.11
CA TYR A 503 -17.75 -11.01 -18.60
C TYR A 503 -18.04 -12.34 -19.32
N ILE A 504 -19.22 -12.93 -19.09
CA ILE A 504 -19.89 -13.85 -20.02
C ILE A 504 -21.31 -13.34 -20.27
N GLY A 505 -21.72 -13.25 -21.54
CA GLY A 505 -23.07 -12.87 -21.94
C GLY A 505 -23.62 -13.76 -23.04
N VAL A 506 -24.81 -14.30 -22.86
CA VAL A 506 -25.55 -15.05 -23.89
C VAL A 506 -26.87 -14.32 -24.16
N SER A 507 -27.17 -14.11 -25.44
CA SER A 507 -28.42 -13.46 -25.87
C SER A 507 -29.65 -14.19 -25.28
N PRO A 508 -30.67 -13.46 -24.78
CA PRO A 508 -31.78 -14.08 -24.04
C PRO A 508 -32.47 -15.26 -24.77
N GLY A 509 -32.69 -15.13 -26.08
CA GLY A 509 -33.30 -16.19 -26.91
C GLY A 509 -32.42 -17.41 -27.20
N ASN A 510 -31.15 -17.42 -26.77
CA ASN A 510 -30.22 -18.54 -26.93
C ASN A 510 -29.70 -19.11 -25.59
N GLN A 511 -30.22 -18.64 -24.46
CA GLN A 511 -29.87 -19.19 -23.15
C GLN A 511 -30.25 -20.68 -23.03
N ARG A 512 -29.60 -21.40 -22.11
CA ARG A 512 -29.76 -22.85 -21.88
C ARG A 512 -29.38 -23.78 -23.06
N ARG A 513 -28.97 -23.26 -24.22
CA ARG A 513 -28.35 -24.04 -25.33
C ARG A 513 -26.88 -24.43 -25.10
N GLY A 514 -26.38 -24.46 -23.86
CA GLY A 514 -24.97 -24.79 -23.56
C GLY A 514 -23.91 -23.75 -23.96
N ILE A 515 -24.26 -22.69 -24.70
CA ILE A 515 -23.31 -21.67 -25.20
C ILE A 515 -22.44 -21.06 -24.09
N GLY A 516 -23.03 -20.72 -22.93
CA GLY A 516 -22.28 -20.19 -21.79
C GLY A 516 -21.28 -21.19 -21.20
N LYS A 517 -21.56 -22.50 -21.31
CA LYS A 517 -20.64 -23.57 -20.92
C LYS A 517 -19.49 -23.68 -21.92
N MET A 518 -19.75 -23.62 -23.23
CA MET A 518 -18.70 -23.64 -24.26
C MET A 518 -17.73 -22.46 -24.13
N LEU A 519 -18.25 -21.26 -23.89
CA LEU A 519 -17.44 -20.05 -23.67
C LEU A 519 -16.58 -20.17 -22.39
N LEU A 520 -17.13 -20.78 -21.33
CA LEU A 520 -16.40 -21.05 -20.08
C LEU A 520 -15.29 -22.11 -20.30
N GLU A 521 -15.62 -23.23 -20.94
CA GLU A 521 -14.68 -24.33 -21.24
C GLU A 521 -13.51 -23.88 -22.12
N TRP A 522 -13.73 -22.95 -23.06
CA TRP A 522 -12.65 -22.36 -23.86
C TRP A 522 -11.56 -21.69 -22.99
N GLY A 523 -11.97 -20.83 -22.05
CA GLY A 523 -11.01 -20.14 -21.19
C GLY A 523 -10.40 -21.04 -20.12
N LEU A 524 -11.17 -22.02 -19.61
CA LEU A 524 -10.64 -23.04 -18.70
C LEU A 524 -9.59 -23.93 -19.37
N GLY A 525 -9.82 -24.34 -20.62
CA GLY A 525 -8.84 -25.08 -21.42
C GLY A 525 -7.55 -24.27 -21.60
N ARG A 526 -7.68 -22.98 -21.91
CA ARG A 526 -6.54 -22.07 -22.08
C ARG A 526 -5.75 -21.85 -20.79
N ALA A 527 -6.44 -21.69 -19.66
CA ALA A 527 -5.79 -21.59 -18.35
C ALA A 527 -5.10 -22.91 -17.96
N ALA A 528 -5.66 -24.07 -18.32
CA ALA A 528 -5.05 -25.38 -18.08
C ALA A 528 -3.79 -25.61 -18.93
N GLU A 529 -3.78 -25.19 -20.21
CA GLU A 529 -2.58 -25.19 -21.06
C GLU A 529 -1.42 -24.39 -20.45
N GLU A 530 -1.75 -23.26 -19.80
CA GLU A 530 -0.78 -22.34 -19.18
C GLU A 530 -0.50 -22.64 -17.69
N GLY A 531 -1.18 -23.64 -17.11
CA GLY A 531 -1.03 -24.02 -15.69
C GLY A 531 -1.53 -22.96 -14.68
N LYS A 532 -2.52 -22.15 -15.05
CA LYS A 532 -3.02 -21.00 -14.27
C LYS A 532 -4.31 -21.29 -13.50
N ASP A 533 -4.44 -20.69 -12.32
CA ASP A 533 -5.70 -20.60 -11.58
C ASP A 533 -6.69 -19.66 -12.31
N CYS A 534 -8.00 -19.98 -12.27
CA CYS A 534 -9.06 -19.11 -12.75
C CYS A 534 -9.84 -18.47 -11.59
N TYR A 535 -10.13 -17.18 -11.70
CA TYR A 535 -10.90 -16.43 -10.71
C TYR A 535 -12.05 -15.64 -11.34
N LEU A 536 -13.16 -15.52 -10.62
CA LEU A 536 -14.34 -14.78 -11.03
C LEU A 536 -15.20 -14.35 -9.84
N ILE A 537 -16.05 -13.35 -10.07
CA ILE A 537 -17.14 -12.98 -9.16
C ILE A 537 -18.48 -13.29 -9.86
N ALA A 538 -19.19 -14.30 -9.35
CA ALA A 538 -20.46 -14.75 -9.92
C ALA A 538 -21.66 -13.96 -9.38
N THR A 539 -22.61 -13.64 -10.25
CA THR A 539 -23.98 -13.31 -9.84
C THR A 539 -24.69 -14.56 -9.34
N GLU A 540 -25.76 -14.39 -8.55
CA GLU A 540 -26.59 -15.51 -8.07
C GLU A 540 -27.12 -16.40 -9.20
N ALA A 541 -27.52 -15.80 -10.33
CA ALA A 541 -27.97 -16.52 -11.52
C ALA A 541 -26.84 -17.26 -12.27
N GLY A 542 -25.60 -16.75 -12.22
CA GLY A 542 -24.44 -17.36 -12.88
C GLY A 542 -23.79 -18.49 -12.06
N ARG A 543 -23.84 -18.41 -10.72
CA ARG A 543 -23.19 -19.35 -9.80
C ARG A 543 -23.38 -20.84 -10.12
N PRO A 544 -24.58 -21.36 -10.49
CA PRO A 544 -24.76 -22.77 -10.80
C PRO A 544 -23.89 -23.28 -11.96
N LEU A 545 -23.60 -22.43 -12.95
CA LEU A 545 -22.74 -22.78 -14.09
C LEU A 545 -21.28 -22.98 -13.63
N TYR A 546 -20.78 -22.08 -12.79
CA TYR A 546 -19.41 -22.13 -12.29
C TYR A 546 -19.19 -23.26 -11.28
N VAL A 547 -20.15 -23.52 -10.40
CA VAL A 547 -20.13 -24.69 -9.50
C VAL A 547 -20.11 -25.99 -10.30
N ALA A 548 -20.90 -26.11 -11.37
CA ALA A 548 -20.89 -27.26 -12.26
C ALA A 548 -19.57 -27.42 -13.04
N ALA A 549 -18.81 -26.34 -13.23
CA ALA A 549 -17.47 -26.35 -13.82
C ALA A 549 -16.33 -26.52 -12.77
N GLY A 550 -16.66 -26.80 -11.51
CA GLY A 550 -15.68 -27.10 -10.44
C GLY A 550 -15.18 -25.90 -9.63
N PHE A 551 -15.68 -24.68 -9.88
CA PHE A 551 -15.32 -23.52 -9.07
C PHE A 551 -15.83 -23.65 -7.63
N LYS A 552 -15.01 -23.24 -6.67
CA LYS A 552 -15.32 -23.27 -5.23
C LYS A 552 -15.61 -21.84 -4.75
N ASP A 553 -16.70 -21.67 -3.99
CA ASP A 553 -17.02 -20.41 -3.33
C ASP A 553 -15.96 -20.07 -2.26
N LEU A 554 -15.52 -18.82 -2.25
CA LEU A 554 -14.58 -18.26 -1.28
C LEU A 554 -15.31 -17.40 -0.23
N ARG A 555 -16.14 -16.47 -0.68
CA ARG A 555 -16.96 -15.57 0.15
C ARG A 555 -18.10 -14.92 -0.63
N VAL A 556 -19.04 -14.34 0.10
CA VAL A 556 -20.10 -13.49 -0.47
C VAL A 556 -19.64 -12.02 -0.43
N VAL A 557 -19.78 -11.32 -1.55
CA VAL A 557 -19.34 -9.94 -1.77
C VAL A 557 -20.58 -9.07 -2.01
N SER A 558 -20.72 -7.97 -1.27
CA SER A 558 -21.87 -7.06 -1.41
C SER A 558 -21.55 -5.91 -2.38
N ILE A 559 -21.64 -6.16 -3.68
CA ILE A 559 -21.40 -5.14 -4.71
C ILE A 559 -22.61 -4.21 -4.78
N LEU A 560 -22.44 -2.95 -4.42
CA LEU A 560 -23.51 -1.94 -4.35
C LEU A 560 -24.75 -2.43 -3.57
N GLY A 561 -24.58 -3.27 -2.54
CA GLY A 561 -25.70 -3.85 -1.78
C GLY A 561 -26.42 -5.01 -2.46
N ILE A 562 -25.79 -5.68 -3.42
CA ILE A 562 -26.30 -6.87 -4.12
C ILE A 562 -25.32 -8.04 -3.84
N PRO A 563 -25.80 -9.22 -3.40
CA PRO A 563 -24.94 -10.36 -3.11
C PRO A 563 -24.35 -10.96 -4.40
N HIS A 564 -23.03 -11.09 -4.42
CA HIS A 564 -22.25 -11.79 -5.44
C HIS A 564 -21.35 -12.82 -4.75
N TYR A 565 -20.82 -13.78 -5.50
CA TYR A 565 -20.04 -14.90 -4.97
C TYR A 565 -18.64 -14.87 -5.55
N SER A 566 -17.64 -14.65 -4.71
CA SER A 566 -16.22 -14.75 -5.07
C SER A 566 -15.87 -16.23 -5.22
N MET A 567 -15.32 -16.65 -6.37
CA MET A 567 -15.08 -18.05 -6.68
C MET A 567 -13.72 -18.30 -7.33
N ILE A 568 -13.13 -19.47 -7.06
CA ILE A 568 -11.84 -19.89 -7.65
C ILE A 568 -11.89 -21.33 -8.17
N LEU A 569 -11.21 -21.57 -9.29
CA LEU A 569 -10.77 -22.89 -9.75
C LEU A 569 -9.24 -22.89 -9.74
N ARG A 570 -8.60 -23.91 -9.15
CA ARG A 570 -7.14 -24.01 -9.07
C ARG A 570 -6.58 -24.93 -10.16
N ALA A 571 -5.40 -24.60 -10.68
CA ALA A 571 -4.70 -25.47 -11.61
C ALA A 571 -4.36 -26.82 -10.96
N GLY A 572 -4.73 -27.93 -11.63
CA GLY A 572 -4.46 -29.30 -11.16
C GLY A 572 -5.39 -29.83 -10.06
N ALA A 573 -6.58 -29.25 -9.90
CA ALA A 573 -7.63 -29.71 -8.97
C ALA A 573 -8.55 -30.79 -9.55
#